data_AF-A0A959NWH3-F1
#
_entry.id   AF-A0A959NWH3-F1
#
_cell.length_a   1.000
_cell.length_b   1.000
_cell.length_c   1.000
_cell.angle_alpha   90.00
_cell.angle_beta   90.00
_cell.angle_gamma   90.00
#
_symmetry.space_group_name_H-M   'P 1'
#
loop_
_entity.id
_entity.type
_entity.pdbx_description
1 polymer ?
#
loop_
_entity_poly.entity_id
_entity_poly.type
_entity_poly.pdbx_seq_one_letter_code
_entity_poly.pdbx_strand_id
1 'polypeptide(L)'
;MNDKNRHALGRGLDALINPASKINRDEQVEIINSNLQGDDGSSQEILAKIDIENIAPNPFQPRTEFEPNALEELKKSILQNGLIQPVTVRRVTENKYELISGERRLRAIKEIGYKQIPAYI
;
A
#
# COMPACT_ATOMS: atom_id res chain seq x y z
N MET A 1 -5.75 45.67 -14.71
CA MET A 1 -5.10 44.35 -14.69
C MET A 1 -4.72 44.07 -13.24
N ASN A 2 -5.71 43.71 -12.41
CA ASN A 2 -6.20 42.35 -12.08
C ASN A 2 -5.26 41.63 -11.09
N ASP A 3 -5.68 41.17 -9.91
CA ASP A 3 -6.89 41.43 -9.14
C ASP A 3 -6.59 41.16 -7.66
N LYS A 4 -7.21 41.97 -6.79
CA LYS A 4 -6.99 42.00 -5.34
C LYS A 4 -7.52 40.71 -4.70
N ASN A 5 -6.64 40.02 -3.99
CA ASN A 5 -6.95 38.90 -3.11
C ASN A 5 -7.81 39.39 -1.92
N ARG A 6 -9.12 39.56 -2.15
CA ARG A 6 -10.09 39.94 -1.12
C ARG A 6 -10.73 38.66 -0.57
N HIS A 7 -10.18 38.21 0.55
CA HIS A 7 -10.80 37.22 1.43
C HIS A 7 -12.10 37.80 2.00
N ALA A 8 -13.21 37.53 1.32
CA ALA A 8 -14.54 37.92 1.74
C ALA A 8 -15.46 36.70 1.65
N LEU A 9 -15.18 35.68 2.47
CA LEU A 9 -16.12 34.59 2.76
C LEU A 9 -15.85 34.16 4.19
N GLY A 10 -16.87 34.26 5.04
CA GLY A 10 -16.76 34.14 6.50
C GLY A 10 -16.02 32.89 6.95
N ARG A 11 -15.50 32.95 8.19
CA ARG A 11 -14.56 31.99 8.84
C ARG A 11 -14.99 30.52 8.89
N GLY A 12 -16.11 30.13 8.28
CA GLY A 12 -16.60 28.76 8.19
C GLY A 12 -16.78 28.19 6.77
N LEU A 13 -16.78 29.01 5.71
CA LEU A 13 -17.02 28.50 4.34
C LEU A 13 -15.73 27.96 3.68
N ASP A 14 -14.57 28.45 4.08
CA ASP A 14 -13.27 28.06 3.51
C ASP A 14 -12.90 26.60 3.82
N ALA A 15 -13.37 26.06 4.95
CA ALA A 15 -13.21 24.66 5.33
C ALA A 15 -14.09 23.70 4.50
N LEU A 16 -15.17 24.19 3.90
CA LEU A 16 -16.09 23.43 3.04
C LEU A 16 -15.74 23.54 1.56
N ILE A 17 -15.21 24.68 1.14
CA ILE A 17 -14.81 24.93 -0.26
C ILE A 17 -13.44 24.32 -0.57
N ASN A 18 -12.59 24.10 0.45
CA ASN A 18 -11.28 23.49 0.25
C ASN A 18 -10.99 22.31 1.21
N PRO A 19 -11.71 21.18 1.07
CA PRO A 19 -11.38 19.96 1.81
C PRO A 19 -10.08 19.27 1.32
N ALA A 20 -9.32 19.86 0.37
CA ALA A 20 -8.26 19.14 -0.34
C ALA A 20 -6.96 19.94 -0.62
N SER A 21 -6.69 21.07 0.03
CA SER A 21 -5.35 21.70 0.01
C SER A 21 -4.30 20.97 0.87
N LYS A 22 -4.55 19.70 1.19
CA LYS A 22 -3.54 18.70 1.58
C LYS A 22 -3.66 17.39 0.79
N ILE A 23 -4.11 17.45 -0.46
CA ILE A 23 -3.85 16.37 -1.43
C ILE A 23 -3.18 17.03 -2.63
N ASN A 24 -1.84 17.02 -2.63
CA ASN A 24 -1.06 17.33 -3.82
C ASN A 24 -1.47 16.33 -4.92
N ARG A 25 -2.23 16.80 -5.91
CA ARG A 25 -2.72 15.99 -7.05
C ARG A 25 -1.63 15.58 -8.04
N ASP A 26 -0.37 15.95 -7.79
CA ASP A 26 0.82 15.54 -8.54
C ASP A 26 1.78 14.68 -7.72
N GLU A 27 1.43 14.32 -6.47
CA GLU A 27 2.08 13.20 -5.80
C GLU A 27 1.56 11.92 -6.45
N GLN A 28 2.23 11.51 -7.53
CA GLN A 28 2.45 10.09 -7.75
C GLN A 28 2.80 9.53 -6.37
N VAL A 29 2.01 8.56 -5.87
CA VAL A 29 2.29 7.88 -4.61
C VAL A 29 3.59 7.13 -4.81
N GLU A 30 4.68 7.86 -4.68
CA GLU A 30 6.00 7.36 -4.47
C GLU A 30 5.87 6.77 -3.07
N ILE A 31 5.45 5.49 -2.97
CA ILE A 31 5.83 4.69 -1.81
C ILE A 31 7.33 4.56 -1.95
N ILE A 32 8.00 5.63 -1.49
CA ILE A 32 9.41 5.83 -1.66
C ILE A 32 10.05 4.69 -0.88
N ASN A 33 10.78 3.85 -1.60
CA ASN A 33 11.64 2.81 -1.07
C ASN A 33 12.69 3.33 -0.04
N SER A 34 12.63 4.60 0.39
CA SER A 34 13.63 5.31 1.20
C SER A 34 13.48 5.14 2.72
N ASN A 35 12.35 4.63 3.23
CA ASN A 35 12.15 4.38 4.66
C ASN A 35 11.76 2.93 4.98
N LEU A 36 12.01 2.00 4.05
CA LEU A 36 11.78 0.57 4.29
C LEU A 36 12.89 0.03 5.22
N GLN A 37 12.60 -0.01 6.52
CA GLN A 37 13.44 -0.70 7.50
C GLN A 37 13.20 -2.21 7.42
N GLY A 38 14.22 -3.01 7.77
CA GLY A 38 14.00 -4.44 8.04
C GLY A 38 13.17 -4.58 9.31
N ASP A 39 12.35 -5.63 9.41
CA ASP A 39 11.69 -5.93 10.67
C ASP A 39 12.75 -6.20 11.75
N ASP A 40 12.70 -5.44 12.85
CA ASP A 40 13.56 -5.62 14.03
C ASP A 40 13.04 -6.72 14.97
N GLY A 41 11.90 -7.32 14.62
CA GLY A 41 11.29 -8.36 15.42
C GLY A 41 10.66 -7.83 16.70
N SER A 42 10.27 -6.56 16.78
CA SER A 42 9.56 -5.99 17.92
C SER A 42 8.53 -4.92 17.56
N SER A 43 8.77 -4.18 16.48
CA SER A 43 7.96 -3.04 16.07
C SER A 43 6.61 -3.46 15.45
N GLN A 44 5.55 -2.72 15.76
CA GLN A 44 4.19 -2.86 15.21
C GLN A 44 3.79 -1.55 14.51
N GLU A 45 2.87 -1.61 13.56
CA GLU A 45 2.40 -0.47 12.74
C GLU A 45 3.48 0.16 11.85
N ILE A 46 4.51 -0.61 11.52
CA ILE A 46 5.61 -0.17 10.65
C ILE A 46 5.45 -0.70 9.23
N LEU A 47 6.01 0.06 8.28
CA LEU A 47 6.18 -0.38 6.89
C LEU A 47 7.58 -0.98 6.73
N ALA A 48 7.67 -2.30 6.57
CA ALA A 48 8.93 -3.02 6.49
C ALA A 48 9.04 -3.88 5.22
N LYS A 49 10.27 -4.22 4.83
CA LYS A 49 10.51 -5.26 3.81
C LYS A 49 10.52 -6.63 4.47
N ILE A 50 9.66 -7.51 3.98
CA ILE A 50 9.54 -8.89 4.49
C ILE A 50 9.73 -9.89 3.34
N ASP A 51 10.36 -11.02 3.65
CA ASP A 51 10.49 -12.12 2.70
C ASP A 51 9.13 -12.76 2.45
N ILE A 52 8.81 -13.01 1.18
CA ILE A 52 7.52 -13.59 0.79
C ILE A 52 7.34 -15.02 1.33
N GLU A 53 8.45 -15.74 1.51
CA GLU A 53 8.47 -17.09 2.09
C GLU A 53 8.02 -17.10 3.55
N ASN A 54 8.19 -15.97 4.25
CA ASN A 54 7.80 -15.80 5.63
C ASN A 54 6.32 -15.40 5.79
N ILE A 55 5.60 -15.17 4.68
CA ILE A 55 4.18 -14.77 4.68
C ILE A 55 3.28 -15.97 4.38
N ALA A 56 2.55 -16.41 5.41
CA ALA A 56 1.49 -17.38 5.27
C ALA A 56 0.19 -16.71 4.78
N PRO A 57 -0.48 -17.24 3.76
CA PRO A 57 -1.81 -16.78 3.38
C PRO A 57 -2.83 -17.12 4.47
N ASN A 58 -3.86 -16.30 4.66
CA ASN A 58 -4.92 -16.58 5.60
C ASN A 58 -5.91 -17.60 5.00
N PRO A 59 -6.11 -18.78 5.62
CA PRO A 59 -6.99 -19.83 5.11
C PRO A 59 -8.48 -19.47 5.19
N PHE A 60 -8.85 -18.46 5.99
CA PHE A 60 -10.24 -18.04 6.23
C PHE A 60 -10.69 -16.90 5.30
N GLN A 61 -10.09 -16.75 4.11
CA GLN A 61 -10.51 -15.75 3.13
C GLN A 61 -11.90 -16.12 2.55
N PRO A 62 -12.94 -15.30 2.77
CA PRO A 62 -14.29 -15.59 2.28
C PRO A 62 -14.44 -15.42 0.76
N ARG A 63 -13.48 -14.76 0.10
CA ARG A 63 -13.50 -14.52 -1.34
C ARG A 63 -12.41 -15.36 -2.04
N THR A 64 -12.83 -16.45 -2.65
CA THR A 64 -11.98 -17.41 -3.36
C THR A 64 -12.05 -17.30 -4.88
N GLU A 65 -13.05 -16.59 -5.43
CA GLU A 65 -13.15 -16.35 -6.87
C GLU A 65 -12.17 -15.25 -7.30
N PHE A 66 -11.12 -15.68 -8.01
CA PHE A 66 -10.14 -14.79 -8.61
C PHE A 66 -10.26 -14.85 -10.12
N GLU A 67 -10.60 -13.74 -10.75
CA GLU A 67 -10.59 -13.61 -12.19
C GLU A 67 -9.13 -13.66 -12.69
N PRO A 68 -8.75 -14.67 -13.51
CA PRO A 68 -7.37 -14.86 -13.95
C PRO A 68 -6.86 -13.66 -14.76
N ASN A 69 -7.71 -13.07 -15.61
CA ASN A 69 -7.38 -11.89 -16.40
C ASN A 69 -6.96 -10.70 -15.52
N ALA A 70 -7.68 -10.48 -14.43
CA ALA A 70 -7.41 -9.37 -13.52
C ALA A 70 -6.17 -9.62 -12.64
N LEU A 71 -5.72 -10.87 -12.50
CA LEU A 71 -4.42 -11.18 -11.89
C LEU A 71 -3.27 -10.89 -12.86
N GLU A 72 -3.42 -11.23 -14.14
CA GLU A 72 -2.42 -10.91 -15.16
C GLU A 72 -2.21 -9.40 -15.35
N GLU A 73 -3.28 -8.61 -15.37
CA GLU A 73 -3.18 -7.15 -15.41
C GLU A 73 -2.43 -6.59 -14.18
N LEU A 74 -2.72 -7.13 -12.99
CA LEU A 74 -2.02 -6.75 -11.77
C LEU A 74 -0.53 -7.11 -11.85
N LYS A 75 -0.19 -8.29 -12.38
CA LYS A 75 1.22 -8.69 -12.58
C LYS A 75 1.93 -7.72 -13.52
N LYS A 76 1.31 -7.37 -14.66
CA LYS A 76 1.88 -6.40 -15.62
C LYS A 76 2.11 -5.05 -14.96
N SER A 77 1.13 -4.57 -14.19
CA SER A 77 1.26 -3.31 -13.44
C SER A 77 2.39 -3.35 -12.40
N ILE A 78 2.53 -4.45 -11.66
CA ILE A 78 3.62 -4.63 -10.67
C ILE A 78 4.98 -4.69 -11.35
N LEU A 79 5.09 -5.31 -12.53
CA LEU A 79 6.33 -5.37 -13.30
C LEU A 79 6.73 -4.00 -13.86
N GLN A 80 5.77 -3.17 -14.28
CA GLN A 80 6.04 -1.86 -14.85
C GLN A 80 6.33 -0.80 -13.79
N ASN A 81 5.53 -0.76 -12.72
CA ASN A 81 5.50 0.34 -11.76
C ASN A 81 5.95 -0.07 -10.35
N GLY A 82 6.24 -1.35 -10.13
CA GLY A 82 6.49 -1.89 -8.80
C GLY A 82 5.21 -2.10 -7.98
N LEU A 83 5.38 -2.53 -6.74
CA LEU A 83 4.25 -2.73 -5.83
C LEU A 83 3.84 -1.39 -5.19
N ILE A 84 2.89 -0.70 -5.83
CA ILE A 84 2.40 0.62 -5.38
C ILE A 84 1.65 0.54 -4.06
N GLN A 85 0.98 -0.56 -3.74
CA GLN A 85 0.35 -0.73 -2.43
C GLN A 85 0.93 -1.94 -1.71
N PRO A 86 1.47 -1.76 -0.49
CA PRO A 86 1.96 -2.86 0.31
C PRO A 86 0.82 -3.82 0.70
N VAL A 87 1.23 -4.99 1.16
CA VAL A 87 0.31 -5.95 1.79
C VAL A 87 0.20 -5.65 3.29
N THR A 88 -0.88 -6.08 3.92
CA THR A 88 -1.02 -5.99 5.38
C THR A 88 -0.87 -7.39 5.94
N VAL A 89 0.06 -7.54 6.88
CA VAL A 89 0.32 -8.78 7.57
C VAL A 89 0.17 -8.58 9.08
N ARG A 90 0.03 -9.68 9.80
CA ARG A 90 0.13 -9.76 11.24
C ARG A 90 1.35 -10.60 11.56
N ARG A 91 2.13 -10.21 12.56
CA ARG A 91 3.22 -11.07 13.04
C ARG A 91 2.68 -12.19 13.92
N VAL A 92 3.07 -13.42 13.63
CA VAL A 92 2.67 -14.62 14.40
C VAL A 92 3.78 -15.09 15.31
N THR A 93 5.01 -15.14 14.80
CA THR A 93 6.23 -15.47 15.55
C THR A 93 7.41 -14.68 14.97
N GLU A 94 8.61 -14.86 15.53
CA GLU A 94 9.82 -14.26 14.97
C GLU A 94 10.01 -14.65 13.51
N ASN A 95 10.10 -13.66 12.62
CA ASN A 95 10.22 -13.84 11.17
C ASN A 95 9.08 -14.64 10.50
N LYS A 96 7.89 -14.75 11.12
CA LYS A 96 6.72 -15.33 10.45
C LYS A 96 5.51 -14.41 10.54
N TYR A 97 4.89 -14.24 9.39
CA TYR A 97 3.78 -13.33 9.18
C TYR A 97 2.59 -14.06 8.60
N GLU A 98 1.40 -13.59 8.92
CA GLU A 98 0.16 -14.05 8.34
C GLU A 98 -0.51 -12.90 7.60
N LEU A 99 -0.92 -13.16 6.36
CA LEU A 99 -1.53 -12.16 5.53
C LEU A 99 -2.93 -11.79 6.06
N ILE A 100 -3.12 -10.52 6.39
CA ILE A 100 -4.45 -9.98 6.72
C ILE A 100 -5.16 -9.56 5.43
N SER A 101 -4.47 -8.83 4.55
CA SER A 101 -5.04 -8.28 3.32
C SER A 101 -4.02 -8.20 2.18
N GLY A 102 -4.50 -8.35 0.95
CA GLY A 102 -3.69 -8.26 -0.26
C GLY A 102 -3.34 -9.59 -0.92
N GLU A 103 -4.18 -10.62 -0.78
CA GLU A 103 -3.94 -11.98 -1.34
C GLU A 103 -3.60 -11.96 -2.83
N ARG A 104 -4.31 -11.13 -3.62
CA ARG A 104 -4.02 -10.97 -5.06
C ARG A 104 -2.62 -10.45 -5.34
N ARG A 105 -2.13 -9.52 -4.50
CA ARG A 105 -0.78 -8.99 -4.63
C ARG A 105 0.24 -10.04 -4.23
N LEU A 106 0.03 -10.72 -3.11
CA LEU A 106 0.92 -11.79 -2.67
C LEU A 106 1.04 -12.89 -3.73
N ARG A 107 -0.09 -13.31 -4.32
CA ARG A 107 -0.11 -14.31 -5.41
C ARG A 107 0.58 -13.80 -6.67
N ALA A 108 0.25 -12.59 -7.13
CA ALA A 108 0.90 -11.99 -8.30
C ALA A 108 2.42 -11.94 -8.14
N ILE A 109 2.89 -11.55 -6.95
CA ILE A 109 4.31 -11.41 -6.66
C ILE A 109 5.00 -12.78 -6.53
N LYS A 110 4.34 -13.79 -5.94
CA LYS A 110 4.83 -15.18 -5.92
C LYS A 110 5.02 -15.72 -7.33
N GLU A 111 4.09 -15.43 -8.24
CA GLU A 111 4.20 -15.84 -9.65
C GLU A 111 5.30 -15.07 -10.41
N ILE A 112 5.52 -13.79 -10.08
CA ILE A 112 6.61 -13.00 -10.67
C ILE A 112 7.99 -13.46 -10.14
N GLY A 113 8.05 -13.98 -8.91
CA GLY A 113 9.28 -14.49 -8.30
C GLY A 113 10.09 -13.43 -7.55
N TYR A 114 9.46 -12.41 -6.96
CA TYR A 114 10.19 -11.52 -6.06
C TYR A 114 10.58 -12.28 -4.79
N LYS A 115 11.60 -11.78 -4.08
CA LYS A 115 12.02 -12.33 -2.78
C LYS A 115 11.41 -11.59 -1.61
N GLN A 116 11.30 -10.27 -1.73
CA GLN A 116 10.87 -9.37 -0.67
C GLN A 116 9.80 -8.41 -1.15
N ILE A 117 8.87 -8.06 -0.25
CA ILE A 117 7.81 -7.09 -0.51
C ILE A 117 7.65 -6.12 0.65
N PRO A 118 7.21 -4.88 0.38
CA PRO A 118 6.80 -3.97 1.42
C PRO A 118 5.48 -4.45 2.03
N ALA A 119 5.43 -4.49 3.36
CA ALA A 119 4.26 -4.87 4.12
C ALA A 119 4.09 -3.99 5.36
N TYR A 120 2.83 -3.76 5.73
CA TYR A 120 2.45 -3.24 7.04
C TYR A 120 2.35 -4.39 8.03
N ILE A 121 3.04 -4.28 9.17
CA ILE A 121 3.10 -5.30 10.25
C ILE A 121 2.21 -4.90 11.43
#